data_AF-A0A951CEG3-F1
#
_entry.id   AF-A0A951CEG3-F1
#
_cell.length_a   1.000
_cell.length_b   1.000
_cell.length_c   1.000
_cell.angle_alpha   90.00
_cell.angle_beta   90.00
_cell.angle_gamma   90.00
#
_symmetry.space_group_name_H-M   'P 1'
#
loop_
_entity.id
_entity.type
_entity.pdbx_description
1 polymer ?
#
loop_
_entity_poly.entity_id
_entity_poly.type
_entity_poly.pdbx_seq_one_letter_code
_entity_poly.pdbx_strand_id
1 'polypeptide(L)'
;MSELFQIQERLQESGAAVARLETALIDHPASLSLLANLRSLQKARRSLEAQFLRAADERGLDICSYRIAPHEKMANAAALSKVLGTFQTVFSLMYDAIRSGEPKPTKKPSEEAESKTELLVAYTFPGSLGVVFAVPNPRLHFYPPDVPTFLDEAMGAVFRLAKAAESEIAVAARTFGLGPINAIYDWAKGHANHELNANIEWLRSDIVRGSVTVQYPEFARLSKAIEHTAEESKTEVIIPGTLVGADVMSRRFH
;
A
#
# COMPACT_ATOMS: atom_id res chain seq x y z
N MET A 1 -8.92 28.58 -2.76
CA MET A 1 -8.95 27.18 -3.25
C MET A 1 -7.49 26.71 -3.30
N SER A 2 -7.15 25.58 -2.69
CA SER A 2 -5.75 25.12 -2.62
C SER A 2 -5.24 24.76 -4.03
N GLU A 3 -4.04 25.18 -4.39
CA GLU A 3 -3.41 24.87 -5.68
C GLU A 3 -3.38 23.36 -5.98
N LEU A 4 -3.16 22.52 -4.97
CA LEU A 4 -3.20 21.06 -5.13
C LEU A 4 -4.56 20.58 -5.62
N PHE A 5 -5.65 21.16 -5.13
CA PHE A 5 -7.00 20.78 -5.53
C PHE A 5 -7.27 21.16 -7.00
N GLN A 6 -6.80 22.32 -7.44
CA GLN A 6 -6.89 22.72 -8.84
C GLN A 6 -6.08 21.80 -9.76
N ILE A 7 -4.89 21.38 -9.33
CA ILE A 7 -4.09 20.42 -10.09
C ILE A 7 -4.77 19.04 -10.13
N GLN A 8 -5.36 18.59 -9.02
CA GLN A 8 -6.13 17.34 -8.95
C GLN A 8 -7.33 17.35 -9.91
N GLU A 9 -8.10 18.43 -9.92
CA GLU A 9 -9.24 18.60 -10.83
C GLU A 9 -8.78 18.50 -12.30
N ARG A 10 -7.72 19.23 -12.67
CA ARG A 10 -7.14 19.17 -14.02
C ARG A 10 -6.58 17.78 -14.38
N LEU A 11 -6.03 17.05 -13.41
CA LEU A 11 -5.56 15.68 -13.61
C LEU A 11 -6.72 14.72 -13.89
N GLN A 12 -7.85 14.89 -13.19
CA GLN A 12 -9.06 14.10 -13.41
C GLN A 12 -9.69 14.41 -14.78
N GLU A 13 -9.82 15.70 -15.13
CA GLU A 13 -10.32 16.14 -16.44
C GLU A 13 -9.46 15.61 -17.58
N SER A 14 -8.14 15.75 -17.46
CA SER A 14 -7.18 15.22 -18.43
C SER A 14 -7.28 13.71 -18.54
N GLY A 15 -7.47 13.02 -17.41
CA GLY A 15 -7.69 11.58 -17.38
C GLY A 15 -8.95 11.13 -18.11
N ALA A 16 -10.07 11.82 -17.88
CA ALA A 16 -11.32 11.56 -18.58
C ALA A 16 -11.20 11.83 -20.09
N ALA A 17 -10.45 12.87 -20.49
CA ALA A 17 -10.19 13.17 -21.89
C ALA A 17 -9.31 12.09 -22.57
N VAL A 18 -8.29 11.58 -21.87
CA VAL A 18 -7.47 10.44 -22.33
C VAL A 18 -8.35 9.22 -22.57
N ALA A 19 -9.17 8.83 -21.58
CA ALA A 19 -10.05 7.67 -21.70
C ALA A 19 -11.02 7.79 -22.89
N ARG A 20 -11.61 8.98 -23.12
CA ARG A 20 -12.48 9.21 -24.29
C ARG A 20 -11.74 9.07 -25.61
N LEU A 21 -10.50 9.55 -25.72
CA LEU A 21 -9.70 9.40 -26.93
C LEU A 21 -9.25 7.95 -27.15
N GLU A 22 -8.93 7.22 -26.08
CA GLU A 22 -8.62 5.79 -26.15
C GLU A 22 -9.80 5.00 -26.70
N THR A 23 -11.02 5.25 -26.20
CA THR A 23 -12.24 4.65 -26.74
C THR A 23 -12.45 5.00 -28.22
N ALA A 24 -12.32 6.28 -28.59
CA ALA A 24 -12.48 6.71 -29.98
C ALA A 24 -11.44 6.10 -30.94
N LEU A 25 -10.23 5.79 -30.44
CA LEU A 25 -9.18 5.12 -31.21
C LEU A 25 -9.48 3.64 -31.45
N ILE A 26 -10.25 2.98 -30.58
CA ILE A 26 -10.72 1.61 -30.83
C ILE A 26 -11.63 1.59 -32.06
N ASP A 27 -12.54 2.57 -32.16
CA ASP A 27 -13.46 2.70 -33.29
C ASP A 27 -12.78 3.22 -34.56
N HIS A 28 -11.71 4.02 -34.42
CA HIS A 28 -10.99 4.66 -35.52
C HIS A 28 -9.46 4.50 -35.43
N PRO A 29 -8.92 3.29 -35.57
CA PRO A 29 -7.51 2.98 -35.27
C PRO A 29 -6.50 3.64 -36.21
N ALA A 30 -6.90 3.97 -37.45
CA ALA A 30 -6.03 4.61 -38.44
C ALA A 30 -5.98 6.15 -38.33
N SER A 31 -6.73 6.75 -37.39
CA SER A 31 -6.83 8.20 -37.28
C SER A 31 -5.58 8.82 -36.65
N LEU A 32 -4.71 9.40 -37.48
CA LEU A 32 -3.48 10.07 -37.04
C LEU A 32 -3.74 11.27 -36.12
N SER A 33 -4.85 11.99 -36.32
CA SER A 33 -5.21 13.14 -35.49
C SER A 33 -5.59 12.73 -34.07
N LEU A 34 -6.35 11.64 -33.91
CA LEU A 34 -6.68 11.09 -32.59
C LEU A 34 -5.43 10.62 -31.84
N LEU A 35 -4.51 9.94 -32.53
CA LEU A 35 -3.23 9.53 -31.95
C LEU A 35 -2.37 10.73 -31.51
N ALA A 36 -2.31 11.79 -32.33
CA ALA A 36 -1.57 13.00 -31.99
C ALA A 36 -2.16 13.72 -30.77
N ASN A 37 -3.49 13.82 -30.70
CA ASN A 37 -4.21 14.40 -29.56
C ASN A 37 -4.00 13.58 -28.28
N LEU A 38 -4.08 12.25 -28.37
CA LEU A 38 -3.84 11.34 -27.24
C LEU A 38 -2.43 11.55 -26.67
N ARG A 39 -1.40 11.54 -27.52
CA ARG A 39 -0.01 11.78 -27.11
C ARG A 39 0.18 13.15 -26.46
N SER A 40 -0.48 14.17 -26.99
CA SER A 40 -0.42 15.54 -26.46
C SER A 40 -1.07 15.63 -25.08
N LEU A 41 -2.24 15.00 -24.88
CA LEU A 41 -2.89 14.93 -23.57
C LEU A 41 -2.06 14.11 -22.57
N GLN A 42 -1.49 12.98 -22.98
CA GLN A 42 -0.59 12.19 -22.13
C GLN A 42 0.65 12.98 -21.70
N LYS A 43 1.18 13.85 -22.57
CA LYS A 43 2.29 14.76 -22.21
C LYS A 43 1.84 15.84 -21.22
N ALA A 44 0.70 16.47 -21.47
CA ALA A 44 0.13 17.47 -20.57
C ALA A 44 -0.17 16.88 -19.18
N ARG A 45 -0.72 15.66 -19.14
CA ARG A 45 -0.97 14.91 -17.91
C ARG A 45 0.32 14.66 -17.12
N ARG A 46 1.37 14.14 -17.76
CA ARG A 46 2.68 13.95 -17.09
C ARG A 46 3.24 15.24 -16.50
N SER A 47 3.03 16.36 -17.19
CA SER A 47 3.40 17.68 -16.66
C SER A 47 2.58 18.07 -15.42
N LEU A 48 1.27 17.80 -15.42
CA LEU A 48 0.40 18.02 -14.26
C LEU A 48 0.76 17.09 -13.09
N GLU A 49 1.12 15.83 -13.35
CA GLU A 49 1.57 14.89 -12.32
C GLU A 49 2.87 15.40 -11.66
N ALA A 50 3.84 15.88 -12.46
CA ALA A 50 5.05 16.50 -11.92
C ALA A 50 4.77 17.80 -11.13
N GLN A 51 3.81 18.61 -11.57
CA GLN A 51 3.37 19.80 -10.81
C GLN A 51 2.71 19.41 -9.50
N PHE A 52 1.85 18.39 -9.51
CA PHE A 52 1.20 17.86 -8.33
C PHE A 52 2.23 17.37 -7.30
N LEU A 53 3.22 16.59 -7.74
CA LEU A 53 4.28 16.06 -6.88
C LEU A 53 5.07 17.17 -6.19
N ARG A 54 5.43 18.23 -6.93
CA ARG A 54 6.12 19.39 -6.34
C ARG A 54 5.23 20.15 -5.34
N ALA A 55 4.00 20.45 -5.72
CA ALA A 55 3.04 21.15 -4.86
C ALA A 55 2.64 20.33 -3.61
N ALA A 56 2.76 19.00 -3.68
CA ALA A 56 2.55 18.09 -2.56
C ALA A 56 3.73 18.17 -1.59
N ASP A 57 4.96 18.09 -2.08
CA ASP A 57 6.18 18.19 -1.26
C ASP A 57 6.29 19.57 -0.57
N GLU A 58 5.92 20.66 -1.27
CA GLU A 58 5.84 22.00 -0.70
C GLU A 58 4.85 22.12 0.47
N ARG A 59 3.87 21.21 0.56
CA ARG A 59 2.91 21.13 1.67
C ARG A 59 3.26 20.03 2.68
N GLY A 60 4.43 19.41 2.56
CA GLY A 60 4.85 18.31 3.42
C GLY A 60 4.01 17.06 3.22
N LEU A 61 3.66 16.72 1.98
CA LEU A 61 2.94 15.50 1.64
C LEU A 61 3.88 14.57 0.85
N ASP A 62 4.05 13.34 1.35
CA ASP A 62 4.66 12.25 0.57
C ASP A 62 3.56 11.55 -0.24
N ILE A 63 3.93 10.97 -1.38
CA ILE A 63 2.97 10.38 -2.32
C ILE A 63 3.19 8.87 -2.43
N CYS A 64 2.11 8.10 -2.34
CA CYS A 64 2.11 6.66 -2.60
C CYS A 64 1.26 6.38 -3.85
N SER A 65 1.90 5.94 -4.93
CA SER A 65 1.22 5.49 -6.14
C SER A 65 1.00 3.98 -6.02
N TYR A 66 -0.26 3.55 -5.92
CA TYR A 66 -0.63 2.14 -5.81
C TYR A 66 -1.42 1.74 -7.05
N ARG A 67 -0.86 0.88 -7.89
CA ARG A 67 -1.53 0.33 -9.08
C ARG A 67 -1.84 -1.15 -8.89
N ILE A 68 -3.09 -1.51 -9.11
CA ILE A 68 -3.57 -2.90 -9.11
C ILE A 68 -3.83 -3.32 -10.55
N ALA A 69 -3.28 -4.47 -10.94
CA ALA A 69 -3.51 -5.07 -12.24
C ALA A 69 -4.05 -6.49 -12.04
N PRO A 70 -5.29 -6.80 -12.45
CA PRO A 70 -5.79 -8.17 -12.42
C PRO A 70 -5.02 -9.05 -13.41
N HIS A 71 -4.78 -10.32 -13.07
CA HIS A 71 -4.07 -11.26 -13.95
C HIS A 71 -4.96 -11.75 -15.10
N GLU A 72 -6.11 -12.36 -14.79
CA GLU A 72 -7.04 -12.91 -15.79
C GLU A 72 -8.45 -12.33 -15.67
N LYS A 73 -8.95 -12.14 -14.44
CA LYS A 73 -10.33 -11.73 -14.18
C LYS A 73 -10.39 -10.33 -13.58
N MET A 74 -11.39 -9.54 -13.97
CA MET A 74 -11.61 -8.24 -13.35
C MET A 74 -11.85 -8.38 -11.84
N ALA A 75 -11.18 -7.52 -11.06
CA ALA A 75 -11.39 -7.44 -9.62
C ALA A 75 -12.77 -6.84 -9.31
N ASN A 76 -13.50 -7.43 -8.37
CA ASN A 76 -14.70 -6.79 -7.84
C ASN A 76 -14.34 -5.66 -6.85
N ALA A 77 -15.27 -4.75 -6.61
CA ALA A 77 -15.04 -3.59 -5.73
C ALA A 77 -14.66 -3.99 -4.29
N ALA A 78 -15.22 -5.09 -3.78
CA ALA A 78 -14.91 -5.59 -2.43
C ALA A 78 -13.45 -6.06 -2.31
N ALA A 79 -12.94 -6.75 -3.34
CA ALA A 79 -11.55 -7.18 -3.41
C ALA A 79 -10.60 -5.98 -3.41
N LEU A 80 -10.88 -4.97 -4.23
CA LEU A 80 -10.07 -3.74 -4.34
C LEU A 80 -10.05 -2.97 -3.01
N SER A 81 -11.22 -2.74 -2.41
CA SER A 81 -11.33 -2.05 -1.13
C SER A 81 -10.59 -2.82 -0.02
N LYS A 82 -10.72 -4.15 -0.01
CA LYS A 82 -10.03 -5.00 0.96
C LYS A 82 -8.52 -4.91 0.83
N VAL A 83 -7.94 -5.07 -0.36
CA VAL A 83 -6.48 -5.05 -0.51
C VAL A 83 -5.87 -3.70 -0.15
N LEU A 84 -6.53 -2.60 -0.55
CA LEU A 84 -6.09 -1.25 -0.19
C LEU A 84 -6.21 -0.99 1.32
N GLY A 85 -7.30 -1.42 1.94
CA GLY A 85 -7.48 -1.32 3.40
C GLY A 85 -6.43 -2.13 4.17
N THR A 86 -6.15 -3.37 3.75
CA THR A 86 -5.09 -4.19 4.37
C THR A 86 -3.70 -3.58 4.18
N PHE A 87 -3.44 -2.93 3.04
CA PHE A 87 -2.18 -2.23 2.81
C PHE A 87 -2.01 -1.03 3.75
N GLN A 88 -3.06 -0.23 3.98
CA GLN A 88 -3.07 0.83 4.99
C GLN A 88 -2.68 0.27 6.36
N THR A 89 -3.33 -0.82 6.79
CA THR A 89 -3.04 -1.47 8.08
C THR A 89 -1.59 -1.94 8.17
N VAL A 90 -1.06 -2.56 7.12
CA VAL A 90 0.35 -2.98 7.03
C VAL A 90 1.28 -1.79 7.21
N PHE A 91 1.05 -0.70 6.49
CA PHE A 91 1.90 0.49 6.55
C PHE A 91 1.87 1.14 7.94
N SER A 92 0.68 1.31 8.54
CA SER A 92 0.52 1.82 9.91
C SER A 92 1.25 0.96 10.93
N LEU A 93 1.13 -0.37 10.85
CA LEU A 93 1.77 -1.29 11.79
C LEU A 93 3.29 -1.32 11.68
N MET A 94 3.83 -1.26 10.44
CA MET A 94 5.27 -1.16 10.23
C MET A 94 5.82 0.15 10.76
N TYR A 95 5.12 1.26 10.49
CA TYR A 95 5.49 2.57 11.04
C TYR A 95 5.47 2.57 12.56
N ASP A 96 4.42 2.01 13.17
CA ASP A 96 4.31 1.93 14.63
C ASP A 96 5.46 1.12 15.24
N ALA A 97 5.77 -0.05 14.68
CA ALA A 97 6.87 -0.91 15.15
C ALA A 97 8.23 -0.22 15.05
N ILE A 98 8.51 0.45 13.93
CA ILE A 98 9.77 1.15 13.71
C ILE A 98 9.89 2.37 14.61
N ARG A 99 8.84 3.20 14.68
CA ARG A 99 8.86 4.44 15.46
C ARG A 99 8.98 4.17 16.95
N SER A 100 8.28 3.16 17.48
CA SER A 100 8.39 2.83 18.91
C SER A 100 9.64 2.02 19.24
N GLY A 101 10.27 1.38 18.24
CA GLY A 101 11.37 0.46 18.43
C GLY A 101 10.98 -0.85 19.13
N GLU A 102 9.68 -1.18 19.15
CA GLU A 102 9.14 -2.33 19.89
C GLU A 102 8.34 -3.25 18.96
N PRO A 103 8.53 -4.58 19.05
CA PRO A 103 7.72 -5.54 18.32
C PRO A 103 6.23 -5.44 18.69
N LYS A 104 5.35 -5.35 17.69
CA LYS A 104 3.91 -5.21 17.88
C LYS A 104 3.24 -6.59 17.94
N PRO A 105 2.58 -6.96 19.06
CA PRO A 105 1.97 -8.27 19.20
C PRO A 105 0.63 -8.40 18.48
N THR A 106 -0.09 -7.29 18.26
CA THR A 106 -1.44 -7.28 17.70
C THR A 106 -1.50 -6.57 16.35
N LYS A 107 -2.53 -6.86 15.57
CA LYS A 107 -2.79 -6.21 14.26
C LYS A 107 -3.48 -4.86 14.38
N LYS A 108 -3.41 -4.22 15.55
CA LYS A 108 -4.03 -2.93 15.80
C LYS A 108 -2.92 -1.89 15.97
N PRO A 109 -2.69 -1.02 14.98
CA PRO A 109 -1.77 0.09 15.15
C PRO A 109 -2.26 1.06 16.22
N SER A 110 -1.35 1.80 16.83
CA SER A 110 -1.69 2.91 17.72
C SER A 110 -2.42 4.01 16.95
N GLU A 111 -3.28 4.76 17.64
CA GLU A 111 -4.04 5.88 17.06
C GLU A 111 -3.10 6.93 16.44
N GLU A 112 -1.96 7.20 17.07
CA GLU A 112 -0.94 8.08 16.52
C GLU A 112 -0.36 7.54 15.22
N ALA A 113 -0.04 6.24 15.15
CA ALA A 113 0.45 5.63 13.92
C ALA A 113 -0.60 5.68 12.81
N GLU A 114 -1.86 5.37 13.10
CA GLU A 114 -2.97 5.47 12.14
C GLU A 114 -3.10 6.89 11.58
N SER A 115 -3.06 7.91 12.44
CA SER A 115 -3.16 9.31 12.03
C SER A 115 -1.95 9.76 11.20
N LYS A 116 -0.74 9.29 11.52
CA LYS A 116 0.49 9.67 10.81
C LYS A 116 0.68 8.95 9.47
N THR A 117 0.05 7.80 9.28
CA THR A 117 0.16 7.01 8.06
C THR A 117 -1.12 6.99 7.23
N GLU A 118 -2.05 7.92 7.48
CA GLU A 118 -3.30 8.01 6.74
C GLU A 118 -3.05 8.19 5.22
N LEU A 119 -3.51 7.23 4.41
CA LEU A 119 -3.47 7.28 2.95
C LEU A 119 -4.68 8.06 2.42
N LEU A 120 -4.51 9.36 2.24
CA LEU A 120 -5.56 10.24 1.70
C LEU A 120 -5.65 10.11 0.18
N VAL A 121 -6.82 9.76 -0.35
CA VAL A 121 -7.01 9.63 -1.81
C VAL A 121 -6.81 10.99 -2.49
N ALA A 122 -5.86 11.06 -3.43
CA ALA A 122 -5.60 12.26 -4.23
C ALA A 122 -6.27 12.18 -5.61
N TYR A 123 -5.91 11.19 -6.41
CA TYR A 123 -6.49 10.97 -7.74
C TYR A 123 -6.31 9.51 -8.19
N THR A 124 -6.93 9.15 -9.32
CA THR A 124 -6.82 7.81 -9.92
C THR A 124 -6.18 7.86 -11.31
N PHE A 125 -5.67 6.71 -11.76
CA PHE A 125 -5.07 6.57 -13.07
C PHE A 125 -6.12 6.18 -14.13
N PRO A 126 -6.17 6.84 -15.29
CA PRO A 126 -7.03 6.45 -16.41
C PRO A 126 -6.73 5.03 -16.87
N GLY A 127 -7.78 4.26 -17.14
CA GLY A 127 -7.64 2.92 -17.70
C GLY A 127 -6.96 1.90 -16.79
N SER A 128 -6.73 2.20 -15.51
CA SER A 128 -6.14 1.25 -14.56
C SER A 128 -6.80 1.32 -13.19
N LEU A 129 -6.75 0.22 -12.44
CA LEU A 129 -7.24 0.15 -11.07
C LEU A 129 -6.13 0.64 -10.14
N GLY A 130 -5.78 1.92 -10.24
CA GLY A 130 -4.73 2.50 -9.41
C GLY A 130 -5.14 3.83 -8.79
N VAL A 131 -4.66 4.05 -7.57
CA VAL A 131 -4.94 5.20 -6.74
C VAL A 131 -3.62 5.82 -6.32
N VAL A 132 -3.57 7.14 -6.37
CA VAL A 132 -2.49 7.93 -5.79
C VAL A 132 -2.98 8.46 -4.45
N PHE A 133 -2.21 8.17 -3.41
CA PHE A 133 -2.46 8.62 -2.06
C PHE A 133 -1.46 9.71 -1.67
N ALA A 134 -1.92 10.66 -0.88
CA ALA A 134 -1.08 11.63 -0.17
C ALA A 134 -1.01 11.24 1.30
N VAL A 135 0.20 11.30 1.87
CA VAL A 135 0.47 10.99 3.28
C VAL A 135 1.07 12.23 3.93
N PRO A 136 0.45 12.78 4.99
CA PRO A 136 1.00 13.90 5.74
C PRO A 136 2.36 13.56 6.35
N ASN A 137 3.38 14.29 5.95
CA ASN A 137 4.73 14.20 6.47
C ASN A 137 5.21 15.61 6.84
N PRO A 138 4.80 16.16 8.00
CA PRO A 138 5.16 17.50 8.42
C PRO A 138 6.66 17.58 8.71
N ARG A 139 7.44 17.87 7.66
CA ARG A 139 8.86 18.14 7.71
C ARG A 139 9.07 19.64 7.85
N LEU A 140 10.09 20.04 8.60
CA LEU A 140 10.57 21.42 8.52
C LEU A 140 11.14 21.63 7.12
N HIS A 141 10.75 22.70 6.42
CA HIS A 141 11.19 23.03 5.06
C HIS A 141 12.72 23.09 4.87
N PHE A 142 13.48 23.12 5.97
CA PHE A 142 14.95 23.13 5.96
C PHE A 142 15.60 21.74 5.98
N TYR A 143 14.83 20.67 6.18
CA TYR A 143 15.37 19.32 6.05
C TYR A 143 15.55 18.98 4.58
N PRO A 144 16.76 18.60 4.14
CA PRO A 144 16.94 18.25 2.75
C PRO A 144 16.13 16.98 2.42
N PRO A 145 15.57 16.88 1.19
CA PRO A 145 14.58 15.87 0.83
C PRO A 145 15.14 14.44 0.81
N ASP A 146 16.46 14.28 0.87
CA ASP A 146 17.18 13.01 0.90
C ASP A 146 17.16 12.33 2.28
N VAL A 147 16.96 13.09 3.37
CA VAL A 147 16.96 12.55 4.73
C VAL A 147 15.81 11.54 4.91
N PRO A 148 16.11 10.28 5.31
CA PRO A 148 15.10 9.29 5.61
C PRO A 148 14.18 9.71 6.75
N THR A 149 12.89 9.46 6.60
CA THR A 149 11.90 9.57 7.68
C THR A 149 11.46 8.20 8.14
N PHE A 150 10.81 8.12 9.30
CA PHE A 150 10.16 6.88 9.74
C PHE A 150 9.12 6.35 8.74
N LEU A 151 8.50 7.24 7.94
CA LEU A 151 7.61 6.84 6.84
C LEU A 151 8.39 6.14 5.72
N ASP A 152 9.56 6.67 5.34
CA ASP A 152 10.45 6.04 4.35
C ASP A 152 10.91 4.66 4.84
N GLU A 153 11.31 4.56 6.11
CA GLU A 153 11.77 3.30 6.70
C GLU A 153 10.65 2.26 6.78
N ALA A 154 9.44 2.68 7.17
CA ALA A 154 8.27 1.83 7.21
C ALA A 154 7.89 1.32 5.83
N MET A 155 7.80 2.20 4.84
CA MET A 155 7.48 1.80 3.47
C MET A 155 8.57 0.90 2.87
N GLY A 156 9.85 1.20 3.15
CA GLY A 156 10.97 0.34 2.79
C GLY A 156 10.89 -1.05 3.44
N ALA A 157 10.46 -1.14 4.70
CA ALA A 157 10.24 -2.41 5.38
C ALA A 157 9.08 -3.21 4.75
N VAL A 158 7.98 -2.55 4.39
CA VAL A 158 6.88 -3.17 3.63
C VAL A 158 7.38 -3.73 2.31
N PHE A 159 8.14 -2.95 1.54
CA PHE A 159 8.66 -3.38 0.24
C PHE A 159 9.64 -4.55 0.34
N ARG A 160 10.53 -4.54 1.33
CA ARG A 160 11.42 -5.69 1.61
C ARG A 160 10.61 -6.93 1.94
N LEU A 161 9.62 -6.81 2.83
CA LEU A 161 8.81 -7.96 3.26
C LEU A 161 7.90 -8.50 2.15
N ALA A 162 7.44 -7.64 1.25
CA ALA A 162 6.67 -8.05 0.08
C ALA A 162 7.46 -9.00 -0.86
N LYS A 163 8.78 -9.03 -0.74
CA LYS A 163 9.70 -9.89 -1.52
C LYS A 163 10.51 -10.85 -0.65
N ALA A 164 10.20 -10.94 0.64
CA ALA A 164 11.01 -11.69 1.59
C ALA A 164 10.95 -13.20 1.33
N ALA A 165 12.10 -13.85 1.52
CA ALA A 165 12.18 -15.29 1.69
C ALA A 165 11.72 -15.72 3.10
N GLU A 166 11.46 -17.00 3.29
CA GLU A 166 10.95 -17.54 4.56
C GLU A 166 11.84 -17.24 5.77
N SER A 167 13.16 -17.35 5.61
CA SER A 167 14.12 -17.03 6.66
C SER A 167 14.07 -15.54 7.08
N GLU A 168 13.78 -14.65 6.14
CA GLU A 168 13.65 -13.21 6.39
C GLU A 168 12.33 -12.88 7.12
N ILE A 169 11.27 -13.65 6.89
CA ILE A 169 9.98 -13.52 7.60
C ILE A 169 10.17 -13.80 9.10
N ALA A 170 10.90 -14.86 9.46
CA ALA A 170 11.17 -15.18 10.86
C ALA A 170 12.02 -14.10 11.56
N VAL A 171 12.98 -13.50 10.86
CA VAL A 171 13.74 -12.34 11.37
C VAL A 171 12.82 -11.15 11.57
N ALA A 172 12.00 -10.82 10.57
CA ALA A 172 11.06 -9.71 10.62
C ALA A 172 10.01 -9.88 11.73
N ALA A 173 9.57 -11.10 12.01
CA ALA A 173 8.67 -11.38 13.13
C ALA A 173 9.29 -11.03 14.49
N ARG A 174 10.60 -11.28 14.66
CA ARG A 174 11.32 -10.86 15.89
C ARG A 174 11.55 -9.36 15.95
N THR A 175 11.80 -8.73 14.80
CA THR A 175 12.07 -7.28 14.73
C THR A 175 10.81 -6.44 14.87
N PHE A 176 9.75 -6.75 14.14
CA PHE A 176 8.53 -5.94 14.07
C PHE A 176 7.37 -6.51 14.87
N GLY A 177 7.42 -7.78 15.27
CA GLY A 177 6.36 -8.47 15.99
C GLY A 177 5.37 -9.19 15.08
N LEU A 178 4.50 -10.00 15.68
CA LEU A 178 3.53 -10.83 14.96
C LEU A 178 2.40 -10.03 14.31
N GLY A 179 2.04 -8.86 14.86
CA GLY A 179 0.99 -7.99 14.34
C GLY A 179 1.24 -7.58 12.88
N PRO A 180 2.37 -6.92 12.58
CA PRO A 180 2.75 -6.54 11.22
C PRO A 180 2.89 -7.73 10.28
N ILE A 181 3.46 -8.86 10.72
CA ILE A 181 3.59 -10.07 9.90
C ILE A 181 2.23 -10.64 9.52
N ASN A 182 1.31 -10.73 10.49
CA ASN A 182 -0.06 -11.15 10.21
C ASN A 182 -0.78 -10.17 9.27
N ALA A 183 -0.49 -8.87 9.34
CA ALA A 183 -1.08 -7.89 8.43
C ALA A 183 -0.53 -8.05 7.00
N ILE A 184 0.77 -8.30 6.84
CA ILE A 184 1.39 -8.63 5.55
C ILE A 184 0.76 -9.90 4.98
N TYR A 185 0.53 -10.91 5.83
CA TYR A 185 -0.16 -12.12 5.43
C TYR A 185 -1.58 -11.85 4.88
N ASP A 186 -2.40 -11.05 5.57
CA ASP A 186 -3.75 -10.71 5.09
C ASP A 186 -3.71 -9.96 3.77
N TRP A 187 -2.77 -9.02 3.64
CA TRP A 187 -2.57 -8.25 2.41
C TRP A 187 -2.16 -9.16 1.25
N ALA A 188 -1.16 -10.02 1.46
CA ALA A 188 -0.68 -10.98 0.47
C ALA A 188 -1.76 -12.00 0.09
N LYS A 189 -2.48 -12.55 1.07
CA LYS A 189 -3.59 -13.49 0.85
C LYS A 189 -4.76 -12.82 0.13
N GLY A 190 -5.05 -11.55 0.42
CA GLY A 190 -6.04 -10.77 -0.30
C GLY A 190 -5.71 -10.64 -1.79
N HIS A 191 -4.46 -10.28 -2.11
CA HIS A 191 -3.99 -10.23 -3.49
C HIS A 191 -4.01 -11.61 -4.17
N ALA A 192 -3.52 -12.65 -3.49
CA ALA A 192 -3.45 -14.00 -4.04
C ALA A 192 -4.83 -14.59 -4.35
N ASN A 193 -5.80 -14.44 -3.43
CA ASN A 193 -7.16 -14.97 -3.59
C ASN A 193 -7.94 -14.31 -4.73
N HIS A 194 -7.54 -13.11 -5.12
CA HIS A 194 -8.19 -12.34 -6.19
C HIS A 194 -7.31 -12.22 -7.44
N GLU A 195 -6.18 -12.93 -7.51
CA GLU A 195 -5.25 -12.93 -8.66
C GLU A 195 -4.81 -11.51 -9.07
N LEU A 196 -4.50 -10.68 -8.06
CA LEU A 196 -4.17 -9.26 -8.24
C LEU A 196 -2.66 -9.03 -8.13
N ASN A 197 -2.10 -8.37 -9.14
CA ASN A 197 -0.75 -7.82 -9.10
C ASN A 197 -0.77 -6.42 -8.48
N ALA A 198 0.33 -6.01 -7.87
CA ALA A 198 0.52 -4.67 -7.32
C ALA A 198 1.82 -4.06 -7.85
N ASN A 199 1.76 -2.79 -8.25
CA ASN A 199 2.94 -1.94 -8.43
C ASN A 199 2.76 -0.72 -7.52
N ILE A 200 3.68 -0.57 -6.57
CA ILE A 200 3.62 0.44 -5.53
C ILE A 200 4.89 1.27 -5.60
N GLU A 201 4.74 2.59 -5.67
CA GLU A 201 5.84 3.55 -5.67
C GLU A 201 5.64 4.52 -4.50
N TRP A 202 6.71 4.74 -3.74
CA TRP A 202 6.79 5.74 -2.69
C TRP A 202 7.62 6.91 -3.20
N LEU A 203 6.99 8.07 -3.30
CA LEU A 203 7.55 9.26 -3.92
C LEU A 203 7.60 10.42 -2.94
N ARG A 204 8.65 11.22 -3.10
CA ARG A 204 8.81 12.53 -2.46
C ARG A 204 9.22 13.52 -3.53
N SER A 205 8.36 14.51 -3.79
CA SER A 205 8.50 15.34 -4.99
C SER A 205 8.62 14.44 -6.24
N ASP A 206 9.62 14.66 -7.08
CA ASP A 206 9.94 13.88 -8.27
C ASP A 206 10.89 12.68 -8.01
N ILE A 207 11.25 12.41 -6.76
CA ILE A 207 12.17 11.35 -6.38
C ILE A 207 11.41 10.11 -5.94
N VAL A 208 11.65 8.98 -6.62
CA VAL A 208 11.19 7.66 -6.18
C VAL A 208 12.09 7.19 -5.04
N ARG A 209 11.55 7.17 -3.81
CA ARG A 209 12.25 6.76 -2.59
C ARG A 209 12.26 5.24 -2.43
N GLY A 210 11.27 4.56 -3.01
CA GLY A 210 11.22 3.12 -3.10
C GLY A 210 10.12 2.67 -4.05
N SER A 211 10.23 1.47 -4.57
CA SER A 211 9.16 0.84 -5.33
C SER A 211 9.18 -0.66 -5.16
N VAL A 212 8.01 -1.29 -5.32
CA VAL A 212 7.90 -2.73 -5.39
C VAL A 212 6.83 -3.10 -6.42
N THR A 213 7.15 -4.06 -7.27
CA THR A 213 6.17 -4.73 -8.13
C THR A 213 6.05 -6.17 -7.66
N VAL A 214 4.85 -6.58 -7.25
CA VAL A 214 4.57 -7.93 -6.76
C VAL A 214 3.47 -8.55 -7.61
N GLN A 215 3.76 -9.70 -8.21
CA GLN A 215 2.82 -10.46 -9.00
C GLN A 215 2.01 -11.42 -8.11
N TYR A 216 0.83 -11.82 -8.56
CA TYR A 216 -0.05 -12.72 -7.80
C TYR A 216 0.65 -14.04 -7.35
N PRO A 217 1.56 -14.69 -8.12
CA PRO A 217 2.21 -15.91 -7.65
C PRO A 217 3.20 -15.63 -6.52
N GLU A 218 3.76 -14.43 -6.48
CA GLU A 218 4.67 -13.99 -5.42
C GLU A 218 3.89 -13.70 -4.14
N PHE A 219 2.73 -13.05 -4.23
CA PHE A 219 1.82 -12.90 -3.10
C PHE A 219 1.34 -14.25 -2.53
N ALA A 220 1.00 -15.20 -3.41
CA ALA A 220 0.61 -16.55 -2.99
C ALA A 220 1.76 -17.31 -2.31
N ARG A 221 3.00 -17.07 -2.74
CA ARG A 221 4.18 -17.66 -2.10
C ARG A 221 4.45 -17.02 -0.74
N LEU A 222 4.35 -15.70 -0.65
CA LEU A 222 4.54 -14.96 0.59
C LEU A 222 3.51 -15.36 1.64
N SER A 223 2.23 -15.44 1.28
CA SER A 223 1.19 -15.85 2.24
C SER A 223 1.39 -17.28 2.75
N LYS A 224 1.77 -18.22 1.87
CA LYS A 224 2.12 -19.60 2.25
C LYS A 224 3.35 -19.69 3.12
N ALA A 225 4.39 -18.91 2.83
CA ALA A 225 5.61 -18.88 3.64
C ALA A 225 5.29 -18.40 5.08
N ILE A 226 4.48 -17.35 5.23
CA ILE A 226 4.04 -16.88 6.55
C ILE A 226 3.20 -17.94 7.28
N GLU A 227 2.29 -18.63 6.58
CA GLU A 227 1.51 -19.74 7.15
C GLU A 227 2.43 -20.86 7.68
N HIS A 228 3.46 -21.25 6.92
CA HIS A 228 4.37 -22.32 7.30
C HIS A 228 5.22 -21.96 8.53
N THR A 229 5.81 -20.75 8.54
CA THR A 229 6.60 -20.27 9.69
C THR A 229 5.76 -20.17 10.97
N ALA A 230 4.45 -19.90 10.86
CA ALA A 230 3.55 -19.88 12.00
C ALA A 230 3.28 -21.28 12.59
N GLU A 231 3.27 -22.33 11.76
CA GLU A 231 3.06 -23.71 12.21
C GLU A 231 4.28 -24.27 12.96
N GLU A 232 5.50 -23.92 12.53
CA GLU A 232 6.74 -24.39 13.16
C GLU A 232 6.99 -23.74 14.54
N SER A 233 6.39 -22.59 14.83
CA SER A 233 6.64 -21.83 16.06
C SER A 233 5.66 -22.12 17.22
N LYS A 234 4.93 -23.25 17.18
CA LYS A 234 4.07 -23.67 18.30
C LYS A 234 4.93 -24.09 19.51
N THR A 235 5.27 -23.13 20.36
CA THR A 235 5.84 -23.43 21.68
C THR A 235 4.73 -23.99 22.57
N GLU A 236 4.83 -25.24 22.99
CA GLU A 236 3.99 -25.77 24.06
C GLU A 236 4.24 -24.96 25.33
N VAL A 237 3.32 -24.06 25.66
CA VAL A 237 3.33 -23.36 26.94
C VAL A 237 2.65 -24.29 27.95
N ILE A 238 3.44 -24.97 28.76
CA ILE A 238 2.93 -25.69 29.92
C ILE A 238 2.55 -24.62 30.95
N ILE A 239 1.26 -24.33 31.06
CA ILE A 239 0.72 -23.47 32.12
C ILE A 239 0.30 -24.39 33.27
N PRO A 240 1.10 -24.51 34.35
CA PRO A 240 0.66 -25.25 35.52
C PRO A 240 -0.48 -24.48 36.18
N GLY A 241 -1.67 -25.07 36.18
CA GLY A 241 -2.87 -24.53 36.82
C GLY A 241 -3.66 -25.64 37.49
N THR A 242 -4.28 -25.33 38.62
CA THR A 242 -5.23 -26.21 39.29
C THR A 242 -6.62 -25.83 38.82
N LEU A 243 -7.31 -26.74 38.13
CA LEU A 243 -8.69 -26.53 37.72
C LEU A 243 -9.56 -26.35 38.98
N VAL A 244 -10.11 -25.16 39.20
CA VAL A 244 -10.92 -24.84 40.38
C VAL A 244 -12.41 -24.92 40.09
N GLY A 245 -12.82 -24.92 38.82
CA GLY A 245 -14.19 -25.24 38.42
C GLY A 245 -14.40 -25.33 36.92
N ALA A 246 -15.47 -26.00 36.51
CA ALA A 246 -15.91 -26.04 35.11
C ALA A 246 -17.39 -25.67 35.04
N ASP A 247 -17.71 -24.64 34.26
CA ASP A 247 -19.10 -24.29 33.95
C ASP A 247 -19.52 -25.02 32.68
N VAL A 248 -20.32 -26.07 32.87
CA VAL A 248 -20.78 -26.97 31.80
C VAL A 248 -21.77 -26.29 30.86
N MET A 249 -22.49 -25.26 31.32
CA MET A 249 -23.48 -24.54 30.51
C MET A 249 -22.79 -23.53 29.59
N SER A 250 -21.74 -22.85 30.08
CA SER A 250 -20.99 -21.87 29.27
C SER A 250 -19.76 -22.44 28.57
N ARG A 251 -19.41 -23.72 28.82
CA ARG A 251 -18.21 -24.41 28.30
C ARG A 251 -16.92 -23.64 28.62
N ARG A 252 -16.81 -23.12 29.84
CA ARG A 252 -15.63 -22.38 30.31
C ARG A 252 -15.02 -23.07 31.53
N PHE A 253 -13.69 -22.96 31.64
CA PHE A 253 -12.92 -23.40 32.80
C PHE A 253 -12.56 -22.19 33.65
N HIS A 254 -12.57 -22.38 34.97
CA HIS A 254 -12.18 -21.41 35.99
C HIS A 254 -10.94 -21.89 36.72
#